data_AF-A0A918TN67-F1
#
_entry.id   AF-A0A918TN67-F1
#
_cell.length_a   1.000
_cell.length_b   1.000
_cell.length_c   1.000
_cell.angle_alpha   90.00
_cell.angle_beta   90.00
_cell.angle_gamma   90.00
#
_symmetry.space_group_name_H-M   'P 1'
#
loop_
_entity.id
_entity.type
_entity.pdbx_description
1 polymer ?
#
loop_
_entity_poly.entity_id
_entity_poly.type
_entity_poly.pdbx_seq_one_letter_code
_entity_poly.pdbx_strand_id
1 'polypeptide(L)'
;MVEKLTEAERKDALPGLGEKGWQAVDERDAIRKVWKFRNFSEAWGFMARAALEAEKLNHHPEWKNAFNVVDVTLTTHSCKGLSSLDLKLAAKMDAFAGAAEVHSDHGQPIQCLCELRPHQ
;
A
#
# COMPACT_ATOMS: atom_id res chain seq x y z
N MET A 1 7.80 -10.74 -19.91
CA MET A 1 6.44 -10.19 -19.69
C MET A 1 6.03 -10.61 -18.29
N VAL A 2 5.47 -9.71 -17.48
CA VAL A 2 4.98 -10.09 -16.14
C VAL A 2 3.56 -10.64 -16.30
N GLU A 3 3.24 -11.72 -15.61
CA GLU A 3 1.93 -12.37 -15.70
C GLU A 3 1.09 -12.09 -14.46
N LYS A 4 -0.23 -12.20 -14.62
CA LYS A 4 -1.16 -12.09 -13.49
C LYS A 4 -0.99 -13.28 -12.56
N LEU A 5 -1.21 -13.05 -11.27
CA LEU A 5 -1.30 -14.12 -10.29
C LEU A 5 -2.44 -15.08 -10.68
N THR A 6 -2.11 -16.37 -10.69
CA THR A 6 -3.06 -17.47 -10.79
C THR A 6 -3.94 -17.56 -9.54
N GLU A 7 -5.05 -18.28 -9.63
CA GLU A 7 -5.91 -18.52 -8.46
C GLU A 7 -5.19 -19.21 -7.31
N ALA A 8 -4.27 -20.14 -7.63
CA ALA A 8 -3.47 -20.85 -6.64
C ALA A 8 -2.53 -19.89 -5.90
N GLU A 9 -1.79 -19.03 -6.63
CA GLU A 9 -0.90 -18.03 -6.01
C GLU A 9 -1.68 -17.01 -5.18
N ARG A 10 -2.87 -16.62 -5.63
CA ARG A 10 -3.74 -15.72 -4.87
C ARG A 10 -4.20 -16.36 -3.56
N LYS A 11 -4.61 -17.63 -3.60
CA LYS A 11 -5.06 -18.37 -2.42
C LYS A 11 -3.96 -18.54 -1.38
N ASP A 12 -2.71 -18.63 -1.82
CA ASP A 12 -1.55 -18.72 -0.94
C ASP A 12 -1.13 -17.36 -0.36
N ALA A 13 -0.98 -16.33 -1.22
CA ALA A 13 -0.36 -15.08 -0.81
C ALA A 13 -1.32 -14.03 -0.23
N LEU A 14 -2.56 -13.94 -0.72
CA LEU A 14 -3.48 -12.87 -0.32
C LEU A 14 -3.94 -12.93 1.14
N PRO A 15 -4.18 -14.10 1.76
CA PRO A 15 -4.59 -14.17 3.16
C PRO A 15 -3.58 -13.47 4.09
N GLY A 16 -2.29 -13.72 3.92
CA GLY A 16 -1.25 -13.10 4.75
C GLY A 16 -1.09 -11.59 4.54
N LEU A 17 -1.42 -11.08 3.36
CA LEU A 17 -1.53 -9.62 3.13
C LEU A 17 -2.80 -9.05 3.75
N GLY A 18 -3.91 -9.81 3.72
CA GLY A 18 -5.18 -9.47 4.35
C GLY A 18 -5.07 -9.29 5.86
N GLU A 19 -4.37 -10.21 6.54
CA GLU A 19 -4.07 -10.11 7.98
C GLU A 19 -3.26 -8.85 8.34
N LYS A 20 -2.46 -8.36 7.39
CA LYS A 20 -1.70 -7.11 7.52
C LYS A 20 -2.50 -5.88 7.12
N GLY A 21 -3.77 -6.03 6.71
CA GLY A 21 -4.67 -4.95 6.35
C GLY A 21 -4.61 -4.48 4.89
N TRP A 22 -4.03 -5.27 3.98
CA TRP A 22 -4.25 -5.07 2.55
C TRP A 22 -5.63 -5.59 2.15
N GLN A 23 -6.33 -4.86 1.30
CA GLN A 23 -7.67 -5.24 0.84
C GLN A 23 -7.76 -5.15 -0.67
N ALA A 24 -8.65 -5.94 -1.27
CA ALA A 24 -8.97 -5.82 -2.69
C ALA A 24 -9.61 -4.45 -2.96
N VAL A 25 -9.37 -3.91 -4.16
CA VAL A 25 -10.05 -2.71 -4.65
C VAL A 25 -11.27 -3.14 -5.45
N ASP A 26 -12.43 -2.54 -5.18
CA ASP A 26 -13.64 -2.80 -5.95
C ASP A 26 -13.43 -2.48 -7.44
N GLU A 27 -13.96 -3.34 -8.31
CA GLU A 27 -13.92 -3.20 -9.78
C GLU A 27 -12.51 -3.15 -10.41
N ARG A 28 -11.45 -3.41 -9.64
CA ARG A 28 -10.06 -3.37 -10.11
C ARG A 28 -9.23 -4.50 -9.53
N ASP A 29 -8.48 -5.21 -10.37
CA ASP A 29 -7.53 -6.24 -9.92
C ASP A 29 -6.27 -5.60 -9.32
N ALA A 30 -6.43 -5.11 -8.10
CA ALA A 30 -5.46 -4.34 -7.32
C ALA A 30 -5.67 -4.60 -5.82
N ILE A 31 -4.64 -4.30 -5.03
CA ILE A 31 -4.72 -4.27 -3.56
C ILE A 31 -4.45 -2.86 -3.06
N ARG A 32 -5.12 -2.47 -1.98
CA ARG A 32 -4.97 -1.17 -1.33
C ARG A 32 -4.71 -1.33 0.16
N LYS A 33 -3.89 -0.45 0.70
CA LYS A 33 -3.64 -0.32 2.15
C LYS A 33 -3.38 1.13 2.51
N VAL A 34 -3.89 1.54 3.67
CA VAL A 34 -3.76 2.90 4.18
C VAL A 34 -3.00 2.88 5.51
N TRP A 35 -1.84 3.54 5.55
CA TRP A 35 -1.04 3.72 6.76
C TRP A 35 -1.26 5.10 7.37
N LYS A 36 -1.36 5.15 8.70
CA LYS A 36 -1.38 6.37 9.50
C LYS A 36 -0.13 6.40 10.41
N PHE A 37 0.77 7.32 10.11
CA PHE A 37 2.01 7.56 10.85
C PHE A 37 1.80 8.59 11.97
N ARG A 38 2.78 8.80 12.84
CA ARG A 38 2.66 9.81 13.92
C ARG A 38 2.75 11.24 13.40
N ASN A 39 3.47 11.45 12.31
CA ASN A 39 3.72 12.75 11.70
C ASN A 39 4.15 12.59 10.22
N PHE A 40 4.33 13.72 9.52
CA PHE A 40 4.77 13.73 8.12
C PHE A 40 6.19 13.18 7.91
N SER A 41 7.13 13.42 8.83
CA SER A 41 8.51 12.95 8.67
C SER A 41 8.58 11.41 8.62
N GLU A 42 7.80 10.73 9.46
CA GLU A 42 7.68 9.27 9.43
C GLU A 42 7.02 8.77 8.14
N ALA A 43 5.91 9.41 7.71
CA ALA A 43 5.25 9.07 6.46
C ALA A 43 6.20 9.22 5.27
N TRP A 44 6.94 10.33 5.21
CA TRP A 44 7.93 10.57 4.16
C TRP A 44 9.10 9.59 4.22
N GLY A 45 9.59 9.24 5.42
CA GLY A 45 10.64 8.24 5.58
C GLY A 45 10.21 6.84 5.15
N PHE A 46 8.94 6.48 5.30
CA PHE A 46 8.34 5.28 4.70
C PHE A 46 8.33 5.39 3.16
N MET A 47 7.78 6.48 2.62
CA MET A 47 7.67 6.69 1.17
C MET A 47 9.04 6.67 0.48
N ALA A 48 10.05 7.32 1.05
CA ALA A 48 11.40 7.35 0.49
C ALA A 48 12.01 5.95 0.38
N ARG A 49 11.85 5.10 1.41
CA ARG A 49 12.33 3.71 1.38
C ARG A 49 11.57 2.86 0.37
N ALA A 50 10.24 3.05 0.30
CA ALA A 50 9.40 2.36 -0.68
C ALA A 50 9.75 2.75 -2.12
N ALA A 51 10.04 4.03 -2.38
CA ALA A 51 10.47 4.52 -3.70
C ALA A 51 11.78 3.86 -4.15
N LEU A 52 12.76 3.73 -3.25
CA LEU A 52 14.02 3.04 -3.57
C LEU A 52 13.81 1.56 -3.92
N GLU A 53 12.87 0.89 -3.26
CA GLU A 53 12.55 -0.50 -3.58
C GLU A 53 11.75 -0.62 -4.88
N ALA A 54 10.81 0.30 -5.11
CA ALA A 54 10.05 0.40 -6.36
C ALA A 54 10.97 0.54 -7.58
N GLU A 55 11.98 1.42 -7.50
CA GLU A 55 12.99 1.58 -8.55
C GLU A 55 13.80 0.29 -8.80
N LYS A 56 14.23 -0.39 -7.73
CA LYS A 56 14.95 -1.68 -7.87
C LYS A 56 14.10 -2.76 -8.52
N LEU A 57 12.80 -2.80 -8.23
CA LEU A 57 11.86 -3.74 -8.81
C LEU A 57 11.39 -3.32 -10.20
N ASN A 58 11.67 -2.08 -10.63
CA ASN A 58 11.05 -1.43 -11.78
C ASN A 58 9.51 -1.58 -11.74
N HIS A 59 8.94 -1.35 -10.56
CA HIS A 59 7.51 -1.50 -10.28
C HIS A 59 7.07 -0.44 -9.29
N HIS A 60 6.20 0.46 -9.72
CA HIS A 60 5.86 1.68 -8.97
C HIS A 60 4.46 1.58 -8.36
N PRO A 61 4.28 2.07 -7.12
CA PRO A 61 2.96 2.15 -6.52
C PRO A 61 2.15 3.31 -7.08
N GLU A 62 0.83 3.21 -6.97
CA GLU A 62 -0.05 4.37 -7.00
C GLU A 62 -0.31 4.79 -5.56
N TRP A 63 -0.05 6.05 -5.20
CA TRP A 63 -0.30 6.51 -3.84
C TRP A 63 -0.79 7.94 -3.75
N LYS A 64 -1.41 8.26 -2.61
CA LYS A 64 -1.71 9.60 -2.15
C LYS A 64 -1.13 9.77 -0.76
N ASN A 65 -0.54 10.93 -0.49
CA ASN A 65 -0.08 11.28 0.84
C ASN A 65 -0.74 12.58 1.30
N ALA A 66 -1.31 12.55 2.51
CA ALA A 66 -1.85 13.71 3.19
C ALA A 66 -1.26 13.75 4.60
N PHE A 67 -0.23 14.59 4.79
CA PHE A 67 0.54 14.70 6.03
C PHE A 67 1.00 13.32 6.55
N ASN A 68 0.41 12.82 7.62
CA ASN A 68 0.77 11.57 8.28
C ASN A 68 0.10 10.33 7.67
N VAL A 69 -0.73 10.49 6.63
CA VAL A 69 -1.46 9.38 6.01
C VAL A 69 -0.87 9.06 4.64
N VAL A 70 -0.63 7.78 4.36
CA VAL A 70 -0.23 7.29 3.02
C VAL A 70 -1.20 6.21 2.59
N ASP A 71 -1.94 6.49 1.53
CA ASP A 71 -2.91 5.59 0.89
C ASP A 71 -2.28 5.02 -0.38
N VAL A 72 -2.05 3.71 -0.41
CA VAL A 72 -1.32 3.02 -1.49
C VAL A 72 -2.21 1.99 -2.14
N THR A 73 -2.22 2.00 -3.47
CA THR A 73 -2.80 0.97 -4.33
C THR A 73 -1.68 0.34 -5.17
N LEU A 74 -1.66 -0.99 -5.25
CA LEU A 74 -0.72 -1.77 -6.04
C LEU A 74 -1.46 -2.59 -7.10
N THR A 75 -1.00 -2.48 -8.34
CA THR A 75 -1.38 -3.32 -9.46
C THR A 75 -0.29 -3.28 -10.52
N THR A 76 -0.22 -4.29 -11.37
CA THR A 76 0.72 -4.32 -12.48
C THR A 76 0.04 -3.92 -13.78
N HIS A 77 0.35 -2.71 -14.27
CA HIS A 77 -0.28 -2.14 -15.47
C HIS A 77 -0.08 -2.99 -16.73
N SER A 78 1.12 -3.56 -16.92
CA SER A 78 1.48 -4.30 -18.13
C SER A 78 0.67 -5.59 -18.31
N CYS A 79 0.24 -6.22 -17.21
CA CYS A 79 -0.67 -7.36 -17.24
C CYS A 79 -2.10 -7.01 -16.84
N LYS A 80 -2.42 -5.74 -16.59
CA LYS A 80 -3.75 -5.24 -16.17
C LYS A 80 -4.31 -5.99 -14.96
N GLY A 81 -3.48 -6.21 -13.94
CA GLY A 81 -3.90 -6.94 -12.73
C GLY A 81 -2.78 -7.18 -11.73
N LEU A 82 -3.10 -7.91 -10.65
CA LEU A 82 -2.12 -8.26 -9.63
C LEU A 82 -1.09 -9.25 -10.17
N SER A 83 0.18 -9.00 -9.88
CA SER A 83 1.31 -9.88 -10.19
C SER A 83 2.19 -10.13 -8.96
N SER A 84 3.22 -10.95 -9.14
CA SER A 84 4.25 -11.17 -8.11
C SER A 84 5.01 -9.89 -7.72
N LEU A 85 5.05 -8.87 -8.58
CA LEU A 85 5.69 -7.59 -8.26
C LEU A 85 4.90 -6.80 -7.21
N ASP A 86 3.57 -6.84 -7.29
CA ASP A 86 2.68 -6.21 -6.30
C ASP A 86 2.86 -6.86 -4.92
N LEU A 87 2.93 -8.19 -4.87
CA LEU A 87 3.17 -8.93 -3.62
C LEU A 87 4.53 -8.59 -2.99
N LYS A 88 5.58 -8.51 -3.82
CA LYS A 88 6.94 -8.17 -3.36
C LYS A 88 7.00 -6.75 -2.82
N LEU A 89 6.43 -5.78 -3.53
CA LEU A 89 6.43 -4.39 -3.10
C LEU A 89 5.57 -4.20 -1.85
N ALA A 90 4.41 -4.86 -1.76
CA ALA A 90 3.56 -4.86 -0.57
C ALA A 90 4.30 -5.33 0.68
N ALA A 91 4.99 -6.47 0.59
CA ALA A 91 5.77 -7.03 1.70
C ALA A 91 6.91 -6.09 2.14
N LYS A 92 7.56 -5.40 1.20
CA LYS A 92 8.62 -4.43 1.50
C LYS A 92 8.08 -3.18 2.17
N MET A 93 6.96 -2.65 1.68
CA MET A 93 6.26 -1.54 2.33
C MET A 93 5.86 -1.89 3.77
N ASP A 94 5.29 -3.07 3.99
CA ASP A 94 4.96 -3.54 5.35
C ASP A 94 6.19 -3.54 6.27
N ALA A 95 7.35 -3.98 5.78
CA ALA A 95 8.60 -3.96 6.55
C ALA A 95 9.11 -2.53 6.84
N PHE A 96 8.83 -1.56 5.98
CA PHE A 96 9.25 -0.17 6.16
C PHE A 96 8.31 0.65 7.05
N ALA A 97 7.04 0.25 7.16
CA ALA A 97 6.00 0.98 7.86
C ALA A 97 6.23 1.10 9.38
N GLY A 98 7.06 0.23 9.97
CA GLY A 98 7.37 0.28 11.40
C GLY A 98 6.12 0.12 12.26
N ALA A 99 5.91 1.04 13.21
CA ALA A 99 4.77 1.03 14.14
C ALA A 99 3.55 1.83 13.65
N ALA A 100 3.46 2.13 12.35
CA ALA A 100 2.32 2.86 11.79
C ALA A 100 1.01 2.11 12.02
N GLU A 101 -0.05 2.84 12.34
CA GLU A 101 -1.40 2.30 12.41
C GLU A 101 -1.91 1.99 11.01
N VAL A 102 -2.73 0.95 10.88
CA VAL A 102 -3.38 0.60 9.63
C VAL A 102 -4.85 0.99 9.71
N HIS A 103 -5.31 1.76 8.73
CA HIS A 103 -6.72 2.08 8.61
C HIS A 103 -7.42 0.98 7.81
N SER A 104 -8.17 0.14 8.51
CA SER A 104 -8.76 -1.09 7.95
C SER A 104 -10.19 -0.94 7.42
N ASP A 105 -10.88 0.18 7.67
CA ASP A 105 -12.24 0.38 7.17
C ASP A 105 -12.24 1.37 6.00
N HIS A 106 -12.02 0.84 4.79
CA HIS A 106 -11.96 1.65 3.57
C HIS A 106 -13.30 2.31 3.19
N GLY A 107 -14.41 1.97 3.85
CA GLY A 107 -15.72 2.60 3.67
C GLY A 107 -15.88 3.88 4.50
N GLN A 108 -15.00 4.13 5.47
CA GLN A 108 -15.02 5.34 6.29
C GLN A 108 -14.12 6.44 5.72
N PRO A 109 -14.41 7.72 6.01
CA PRO A 109 -13.52 8.81 5.66
C PRO A 109 -12.13 8.62 6.27
N ILE A 110 -11.10 8.72 5.43
CA ILE A 110 -9.71 8.67 5.88
C ILE A 110 -9.35 10.05 6.43
N GLN A 111 -9.41 10.21 7.75
CA GLN A 111 -9.04 11.47 8.40
C GLN A 111 -7.53 11.58 8.61
N CYS A 112 -6.97 12.72 8.18
CA CYS A 112 -5.61 13.17 8.43
C CYS A 112 -5.50 13.93 9.76
N LEU A 113 -4.36 13.85 10.46
CA LEU A 113 -4.14 14.67 11.66
C LEU A 113 -4.21 16.17 11.38
N CYS A 114 -3.86 16.58 10.16
CA CYS A 114 -3.97 17.95 9.68
C CYS A 114 -5.42 18.47 9.60
N GLU A 115 -6.39 17.59 9.35
CA GLU A 115 -7.81 17.93 9.31
C GLU A 115 -8.39 17.99 10.73
N LEU A 116 -7.91 17.11 11.62
CA LEU A 116 -8.30 17.10 13.03
C LEU A 116 -7.67 18.25 13.83
N ARG A 117 -6.49 18.73 13.40
CA ARG A 117 -5.66 19.72 14.11
C ARG A 117 -5.01 20.70 13.10
N PRO A 118 -5.77 21.62 12.50
CA PRO A 118 -5.31 22.46 11.39
C PRO A 118 -4.31 23.58 11.76
N HIS A 119 -3.98 23.74 13.04
CA HIS A 119 -3.13 24.83 13.55
C HIS A 119 -1.92 24.34 14.37
N GLN A 120 -1.59 23.04 14.28
CA GLN A 120 -0.41 22.45 14.91
C GLN A 120 0.70 22.17 13.89
#